data_AF-A0A2N1UCJ7-F1
#
_entry.id   AF-A0A2N1UCJ7-F1
#
_cell.length_a   1.000
_cell.length_b   1.000
_cell.length_c   1.000
_cell.angle_alpha   90.00
_cell.angle_beta   90.00
_cell.angle_gamma   90.00
#
_symmetry.space_group_name_H-M   'P 1'
#
loop_
_entity.id
_entity.type
_entity.pdbx_description
1 polymer ?
#
loop_
_entity_poly.entity_id
_entity_poly.type
_entity_poly.pdbx_seq_one_letter_code
_entity_poly.pdbx_strand_id
1 'polypeptide(L)' 'MKRTNIELDEKLVEDCVKLTGIRTRKALIDHALRELLRHERQLELLELKGKVRWEGDLEDWRCGRYDGAC' A
#
# COMPACT_ATOMS: atom_id res chain seq x y z
N MET A 1 -15.62 -12.36 14.90
CA MET A 1 -14.77 -11.21 15.31
C MET A 1 -14.54 -11.25 16.81
N LYS A 2 -13.33 -10.95 17.27
CA LYS A 2 -12.98 -10.84 18.70
C LYS A 2 -13.11 -9.37 19.13
N ARG A 3 -13.69 -9.12 20.32
CA ARG A 3 -13.73 -7.79 20.93
C ARG A 3 -12.49 -7.63 21.80
N THR A 4 -11.83 -6.49 21.70
CA THR A 4 -10.64 -6.14 22.47
C THR A 4 -10.80 -4.72 22.97
N ASN A 5 -10.40 -4.44 24.21
CA ASN A 5 -10.31 -3.08 24.73
C ASN A 5 -8.86 -2.62 24.56
N ILE A 6 -8.66 -1.48 23.88
CA ILE A 6 -7.35 -0.92 23.59
C ILE A 6 -7.40 0.59 23.79
N GLU A 7 -6.31 1.15 24.28
CA GLU A 7 -6.11 2.60 24.37
C GLU A 7 -5.50 3.10 23.06
N LEU A 8 -6.01 4.20 22.53
CA LEU A 8 -5.57 4.81 21.27
C LEU A 8 -5.32 6.30 21.49
N ASP A 9 -4.28 6.82 20.86
CA ASP A 9 -4.06 8.27 20.82
C ASP A 9 -5.16 8.94 20.01
N GLU A 10 -5.93 9.81 20.66
CA GLU A 10 -7.07 10.49 20.07
C GLU A 10 -6.67 11.45 18.95
N LYS A 11 -5.50 12.10 19.06
CA LYS A 11 -5.01 13.01 18.00
C LYS A 11 -4.68 12.23 16.74
N LEU A 12 -3.99 11.10 16.90
CA LEU A 12 -3.67 10.21 15.78
C LEU A 12 -4.93 9.69 15.10
N VAL A 13 -5.94 9.29 15.88
CA VAL A 13 -7.22 8.83 15.35
C VAL A 13 -7.92 9.95 14.58
N GLU A 14 -7.98 11.16 15.13
CA GLU A 14 -8.60 12.31 14.43
C GLU A 14 -7.92 12.61 13.10
N ASP A 15 -6.60 12.64 13.06
CA ASP A 15 -5.85 12.91 11.83
C ASP A 15 -6.06 11.81 10.80
N CYS A 16 -6.07 10.55 11.23
CA CYS A 16 -6.41 9.42 10.38
C CYS A 16 -7.84 9.51 9.84
N VAL A 17 -8.82 9.93 10.66
CA VAL A 17 -10.21 10.13 10.22
C VAL A 17 -10.31 11.26 9.20
N LYS A 18 -9.61 12.38 9.40
CA LYS A 18 -9.58 13.50 8.45
C LYS A 18 -8.99 13.09 7.10
N LEU A 19 -7.92 12.29 7.12
CA LEU A 19 -7.24 11.82 5.91
C LEU A 19 -8.03 10.73 5.16
N THR A 20 -8.62 9.78 5.89
CA THR A 20 -9.28 8.60 5.28
C THR A 20 -10.79 8.77 5.07
N GLY A 21 -11.43 9.71 5.78
CA GLY A 21 -12.88 9.88 5.82
C GLY A 21 -13.63 8.78 6.59
N ILE A 22 -12.91 7.83 7.23
CA ILE A 22 -13.53 6.69 7.92
C ILE A 22 -14.11 7.13 9.27
N ARG A 23 -15.41 6.98 9.45
CA ARG A 23 -16.13 7.55 10.61
C ARG A 23 -16.06 6.71 11.89
N THR A 24 -15.80 5.41 11.79
CA THR A 24 -15.85 4.52 12.96
C THR A 24 -14.46 4.03 13.35
N ARG A 25 -14.15 4.07 14.65
CA ARG A 25 -12.86 3.57 15.17
C ARG A 25 -12.60 2.12 14.73
N LYS A 26 -13.63 1.26 14.76
CA LYS A 26 -13.52 -0.14 14.30
C LYS A 26 -13.11 -0.24 12.82
N ALA A 27 -13.77 0.50 11.93
CA ALA A 27 -13.44 0.46 10.51
C ALA A 27 -12.07 1.07 10.23
N LEU A 28 -11.69 2.11 11.00
CA LEU A 28 -10.37 2.72 10.87
C LEU A 28 -9.26 1.75 11.26
N ILE A 29 -9.43 1.03 12.37
CA ILE A 29 -8.48 0.00 12.81
C ILE A 29 -8.40 -1.14 11.80
N ASP A 30 -9.54 -1.63 11.28
CA ASP A 30 -9.55 -2.68 10.27
C ASP A 30 -8.82 -2.24 8.99
N HIS A 31 -9.06 -1.01 8.55
CA HIS A 31 -8.37 -0.42 7.41
C HIS A 31 -6.86 -0.31 7.65
N ALA A 32 -6.44 0.21 8.80
CA ALA A 32 -5.03 0.34 9.15
C ALA A 32 -4.30 -1.01 9.19
N LEU A 33 -4.93 -2.05 9.75
CA LEU A 33 -4.34 -3.40 9.79
C LEU A 33 -4.20 -4.02 8.39
N ARG A 34 -5.17 -3.79 7.49
CA ARG A 34 -5.07 -4.23 6.10
C ARG A 34 -3.98 -3.49 5.34
N GLU A 35 -3.88 -2.18 5.54
CA GLU A 35 -2.84 -1.36 4.90
C GLU A 35 -1.44 -1.74 5.36
N LEU A 36 -1.26 -2.04 6.65
CA LEU A 36 -0.01 -2.56 7.19
C LEU A 36 0.36 -3.86 6.48
N LEU A 37 -0.55 -4.84 6.43
CA LEU A 37 -0.28 -6.11 5.75
C LEU A 37 0.00 -5.92 4.25
N ARG A 38 -0.69 -4.97 3.60
CA ARG A 38 -0.45 -4.64 2.19
C ARG A 38 0.96 -4.08 1.99
N HIS A 39 1.43 -3.20 2.86
CA HIS A 39 2.77 -2.64 2.81
C HIS A 39 3.84 -3.72 3.01
N GLU A 40 3.69 -4.57 4.02
CA GLU A 40 4.66 -5.66 4.27
C GLU A 40 4.76 -6.62 3.07
N ARG A 41 3.63 -7.00 2.48
CA ARG A 41 3.63 -7.85 1.27
C ARG A 41 4.29 -7.20 0.06
N GLN A 42 4.20 -5.87 -0.06
CA GLN A 42 4.92 -5.17 -1.13
C GLN A 42 6.43 -5.21 -0.91
N LEU A 43 6.89 -5.18 0.35
CA LEU A 43 8.31 -5.33 0.67
C LEU A 43 8.80 -6.75 0.35
N GLU A 44 7.98 -7.79 0.55
CA GLU A 44 8.32 -9.16 0.14
C GLU A 44 8.59 -9.27 -1.38
N LEU A 45 7.93 -8.46 -2.22
CA LEU A 45 8.22 -8.42 -3.65
C LEU A 45 9.65 -7.94 -3.94
N LEU A 46 10.22 -7.09 -3.09
CA LEU A 46 11.61 -6.66 -3.24
C LEU A 46 12.59 -7.83 -3.03
N GLU A 47 12.21 -8.87 -2.29
CA GLU A 47 13.04 -10.07 -2.13
C GLU A 47 13.17 -10.89 -3.42
N LEU A 48 12.30 -10.67 -4.41
CA LEU A 48 12.39 -11.30 -5.73
C LEU A 48 13.46 -10.65 -6.62
N LYS A 49 14.00 -9.48 -6.21
CA LYS A 49 15.06 -8.77 -6.93
C LYS A 49 16.27 -9.69 -7.10
N GLY A 50 16.64 -9.96 -8.36
CA GLY A 50 17.76 -10.83 -8.73
C GLY A 50 17.48 -12.33 -8.64
N LYS A 51 16.32 -12.75 -8.12
CA LYS A 51 15.88 -14.16 -8.11
C LYS A 51 15.02 -14.51 -9.32
N VAL A 52 14.34 -13.52 -9.90
CA VAL A 52 13.46 -13.70 -11.06
C VAL A 52 14.14 -13.15 -12.31
N ARG A 53 14.16 -13.95 -13.37
CA ARG A 53 14.58 -13.48 -14.70
C ARG A 53 13.43 -12.70 -15.31
N TRP A 54 13.65 -11.42 -15.56
CA TRP A 54 12.72 -10.60 -16.31
C TRP A 54 12.94 -10.82 -17.81
N GLU A 55 11.84 -11.00 -18.56
CA GLU A 55 11.84 -11.18 -20.01
C GLU A 55 11.04 -10.03 -20.65
N GLY A 56 11.69 -9.23 -21.50
CA GLY A 56 11.12 -8.09 -22.19
C GLY A 56 12.20 -7.16 -22.76
N ASP A 57 11.82 -6.27 -23.67
CA ASP A 57 12.67 -5.18 -24.13
C ASP A 57 12.16 -3.86 -23.52
N LEU A 58 13.05 -3.19 -22.79
CA LEU A 58 12.71 -1.99 -22.02
C LEU A 58 12.59 -0.76 -22.92
N GLU A 59 13.32 -0.73 -24.04
CA GLU A 59 13.30 0.37 -25.01
C GLU A 59 11.99 0.34 -25.81
N ASP A 60 11.56 -0.84 -26.27
CA ASP A 60 10.27 -1.03 -26.95
C ASP A 60 9.09 -0.51 -26.12
N TRP A 61 9.11 -0.79 -24.81
CA TRP A 61 8.03 -0.38 -23.88
C TRP A 61 8.04 1.12 -23.56
N ARG A 62 9.17 1.79 -23.78
CA ARG A 62 9.30 3.25 -23.61
C ARG A 62 8.96 3.99 -24.89
N CYS A 63 9.16 3.36 -26.05
CA CYS A 63 8.89 3.94 -27.35
C CYS A 63 7.43 4.40 -27.50
N GLY A 64 6.45 3.60 -27.04
CA GLY A 64 5.03 3.95 -27.11
C GLY A 64 4.57 5.10 -26.19
N ARG A 65 5.47 5.72 -25.42
CA ARG A 65 5.16 6.87 -24.53
C ARG A 65 5.62 8.21 -25.06
N TYR A 66 6.46 8.23 -26.09
CA TYR A 66 6.90 9.45 -26.75
C TYR A 66 6.33 9.45 -28.17
N ASP A 67 5.39 10.35 -28.46
CA ASP A 67 4.82 10.58 -29.79
C ASP A 67 5.83 11.23 -30.76
N GLY A 68 7.04 10.68 -30.83
CA GLY A 68 8.12 11.15 -31.68
C GLY A 68 9.47 10.65 -31.19
N ALA A 69 10.06 9.75 -31.98
CA ALA A 69 11.38 9.13 -31.83
C ALA A 69 11.43 7.86 -30.95
N CYS A 70 10.92 6.75 -31.51
CA CYS A 70 11.82 5.84 -32.25
C CYS A 70 11.36 5.82 -33.72
#